data_AF-A0A8H5CSW0-F1
#
_entry.id   AF-A0A8H5CSW0-F1
#
_cell.length_a   1.000
_cell.length_b   1.000
_cell.length_c   1.000
_cell.angle_alpha   90.00
_cell.angle_beta   90.00
_cell.angle_gamma   90.00
#
_symmetry.space_group_name_H-M   'P 1'
#
loop_
_entity.id
_entity.type
_entity.pdbx_description
1 polymer ?
#
loop_
_entity_poly.entity_id
_entity_poly.type
_entity_poly.pdbx_seq_one_letter_code
_entity_poly.pdbx_strand_id
1 'polypeptide(L)'
;MSQVTSGQTYRITNVRSGTVVDLSGVDNHTIIGYPYHSGRNQQWTFEWTGHSWTIRSVSSGQYLGVNGTNYADGTGLVATSTPFEWDIWHDEADQNTFR
;
A
#
# COMPACT_ATOMS: atom_id res chain seq x y z
N MET A 1 -11.16 0.73 -17.45
CA MET A 1 -10.45 1.32 -16.30
C MET A 1 -10.62 0.39 -15.13
N SER A 2 -9.52 0.04 -14.48
CA SER A 2 -9.56 -0.58 -13.16
C SER A 2 -10.13 0.43 -12.15
N GLN A 3 -10.74 -0.03 -11.07
CA GLN A 3 -11.23 0.87 -10.02
C GLN A 3 -10.91 0.26 -8.66
N VAL A 4 -10.46 1.11 -7.74
CA VAL A 4 -10.32 0.72 -6.33
C VAL A 4 -11.69 0.88 -5.66
N THR A 5 -12.19 -0.23 -5.11
CA THR A 5 -13.43 -0.29 -4.35
C THR A 5 -13.14 -0.33 -2.85
N SER A 6 -13.81 0.52 -2.07
CA SER A 6 -13.71 0.54 -0.60
C SER A 6 -14.12 -0.78 0.03
N GLY A 7 -13.41 -1.19 1.07
CA GLY A 7 -13.59 -2.45 1.81
C GLY A 7 -12.95 -3.67 1.14
N GLN A 8 -12.39 -3.52 -0.06
CA GLN A 8 -11.78 -4.64 -0.78
C GLN A 8 -10.29 -4.78 -0.49
N THR A 9 -9.83 -6.03 -0.52
CA THR A 9 -8.43 -6.39 -0.36
C THR A 9 -7.76 -6.56 -1.72
N TYR A 10 -6.59 -5.95 -1.87
CA TYR A 10 -5.77 -6.00 -3.07
C TYR A 10 -4.32 -6.38 -2.75
N ARG A 11 -3.62 -6.80 -3.80
CA ARG A 11 -2.16 -6.80 -3.88
C ARG A 11 -1.74 -5.52 -4.58
N ILE A 12 -0.74 -4.82 -4.04
CA ILE A 12 -0.13 -3.66 -4.70
C ILE A 12 1.12 -4.16 -5.42
N THR A 13 1.13 -4.08 -6.76
CA THR A 13 2.25 -4.57 -7.59
C THR A 13 3.06 -3.38 -8.07
N ASN A 14 4.36 -3.38 -7.79
CA ASN A 14 5.27 -2.45 -8.43
C ASN A 14 5.51 -2.92 -9.88
N VAL A 15 4.95 -2.18 -10.85
CA VAL A 15 5.00 -2.54 -12.27
C VAL A 15 6.44 -2.59 -12.80
N ARG A 16 7.35 -1.77 -12.26
CA ARG A 16 8.75 -1.68 -12.72
C ARG A 16 9.57 -2.89 -12.30
N SER A 17 9.45 -3.33 -11.04
CA SER A 17 10.24 -4.45 -10.50
C SER A 17 9.52 -5.80 -10.60
N GLY A 18 8.19 -5.82 -10.78
CA GLY A 18 7.37 -7.01 -10.69
C GLY A 18 7.18 -7.56 -9.27
N THR A 19 7.75 -6.88 -8.26
CA THR A 19 7.56 -7.21 -6.84
C THR A 19 6.25 -6.61 -6.31
N VAL A 20 5.84 -7.05 -5.12
CA VAL A 20 4.65 -6.53 -4.43
C VAL A 20 5.05 -5.78 -3.18
N VAL A 21 4.18 -4.86 -2.76
CA VAL A 21 4.28 -4.22 -1.44
C VAL A 21 4.04 -5.29 -0.37
N ASP A 22 5.07 -5.55 0.41
CA ASP A 22 5.13 -6.60 1.42
C ASP A 22 5.48 -5.98 2.77
N LEU A 23 4.68 -6.28 3.79
CA LEU A 23 5.03 -6.00 5.18
C LEU A 23 6.05 -7.05 5.64
N SER A 24 7.27 -6.61 5.92
CA SER A 24 8.36 -7.47 6.37
C SER A 24 7.94 -8.31 7.58
N GLY A 25 7.93 -9.63 7.40
CA GLY A 25 7.65 -10.58 8.49
C GLY A 25 8.78 -10.67 9.53
N VAL A 26 9.92 -10.02 9.29
CA VAL A 26 11.06 -10.00 10.22
C VAL A 26 10.82 -9.02 11.37
N ASP A 27 10.28 -7.83 11.08
CA ASP A 27 10.12 -6.75 12.06
C ASP A 27 8.67 -6.26 12.21
N ASN A 28 7.75 -6.69 11.34
CA ASN A 28 6.37 -6.20 11.26
C ASN A 28 6.27 -4.66 11.22
N HIS A 29 7.26 -4.01 10.61
CA HIS A 29 7.34 -2.56 10.54
C HIS A 29 7.79 -2.07 9.17
N THR A 30 8.83 -2.67 8.59
CA THR A 30 9.38 -2.21 7.32
C THR A 30 8.50 -2.68 6.16
N ILE A 31 8.27 -1.79 5.19
CA ILE A 31 7.62 -2.14 3.93
C ILE A 31 8.68 -2.34 2.86
N ILE A 32 8.64 -3.50 2.21
CA ILE A 32 9.62 -3.90 1.21
C ILE A 32 8.94 -4.29 -0.10
N GLY A 33 9.73 -4.33 -1.18
CA GLY A 33 9.33 -5.02 -2.40
C GLY A 33 9.76 -6.48 -2.31
N TYR A 34 8.81 -7.41 -2.39
CA TYR A 34 9.11 -8.85 -2.34
C TYR A 34 8.40 -9.64 -3.45
N PRO A 35 8.90 -10.81 -3.90
CA PRO A 35 8.16 -11.67 -4.82
C PRO A 35 6.79 -12.06 -4.25
N TYR A 36 5.77 -12.03 -5.10
CA TYR A 36 4.43 -12.43 -4.69
C TYR A 36 4.40 -13.92 -4.30
N HIS A 37 3.92 -14.21 -3.10
CA HIS A 37 3.75 -15.56 -2.56
C HIS A 37 2.39 -15.74 -1.85
N SER A 38 1.43 -14.86 -2.13
CA SER A 38 0.07 -14.90 -1.57
C SER A 38 0.01 -14.79 -0.04
N GLY A 39 1.07 -14.35 0.62
CA GLY A 39 1.10 -14.14 2.07
C GLY A 39 0.12 -13.05 2.50
N ARG A 40 -0.41 -13.15 3.73
CA ARG A 40 -1.30 -12.11 4.28
C ARG A 40 -0.60 -10.76 4.44
N ASN A 41 0.72 -10.77 4.58
CA ASN A 41 1.57 -9.59 4.62
C ASN A 41 1.75 -8.90 3.26
N GLN A 42 1.20 -9.47 2.18
CA GLN A 42 1.16 -8.91 0.83
C GLN A 42 -0.25 -8.47 0.40
N GLN A 43 -1.19 -8.50 1.35
CA GLN A 43 -2.61 -8.23 1.14
C GLN A 43 -3.00 -6.99 1.93
N TRP A 44 -3.62 -6.05 1.23
CA TRP A 44 -3.91 -4.71 1.72
C TRP A 44 -5.37 -4.36 1.48
N THR A 45 -6.11 -4.08 2.55
CA THR A 45 -7.51 -3.63 2.48
C THR A 45 -7.54 -2.12 2.28
N PHE A 46 -8.24 -1.67 1.25
CA PHE A 46 -8.40 -0.25 0.93
C PHE A 46 -9.74 0.23 1.47
N GLU A 47 -9.73 1.28 2.28
CA GLU A 47 -10.93 1.84 2.89
C GLU A 47 -11.01 3.33 2.59
N TRP A 48 -12.11 3.76 1.98
CA TRP A 48 -12.41 5.17 1.74
C TRP A 48 -13.00 5.82 3.00
N THR A 49 -12.39 6.92 3.46
CA THR A 49 -12.78 7.64 4.68
C THR A 49 -13.89 8.67 4.44
N GLY A 50 -14.19 8.98 3.18
CA GLY A 50 -15.03 10.11 2.78
C GLY A 50 -14.25 11.19 2.03
N HIS A 51 -12.94 11.32 2.31
CA HIS A 51 -12.04 12.29 1.67
C HIS A 51 -10.68 11.72 1.27
N SER A 52 -10.28 10.57 1.81
CA SER A 52 -8.99 9.94 1.54
C SER A 52 -9.08 8.41 1.62
N TRP A 53 -8.04 7.71 1.18
CA TRP A 53 -7.90 6.27 1.33
C TRP A 53 -7.02 5.92 2.53
N THR A 54 -7.39 4.88 3.25
CA THR A 54 -6.47 4.17 4.14
C THR A 54 -6.19 2.79 3.58
N ILE A 55 -4.98 2.30 3.79
CA ILE A 55 -4.51 1.03 3.23
C ILE A 55 -4.01 0.19 4.39
N ARG A 56 -4.74 -0.87 4.74
CA ARG A 56 -4.54 -1.65 5.96
C ARG A 56 -4.02 -3.04 5.65
N SER A 57 -2.94 -3.44 6.31
CA SER A 57 -2.38 -4.78 6.21
C SER A 57 -3.36 -5.82 6.75
N VAL A 58 -3.57 -6.88 5.97
CA VAL A 58 -4.41 -8.02 6.35
C VAL A 58 -3.72 -8.95 7.37
N SER A 59 -2.39 -8.89 7.48
CA SER A 59 -1.64 -9.69 8.46
C SER A 59 -1.60 -9.06 9.85
N SER A 60 -1.36 -7.75 9.95
CA SER A 60 -1.13 -7.07 11.23
C SER A 60 -2.24 -6.09 11.63
N GLY A 61 -3.07 -5.65 10.68
CA GLY A 61 -4.04 -4.59 10.91
C GLY A 61 -3.43 -3.19 11.04
N GLN A 62 -2.12 -3.03 10.81
CA GLN A 62 -1.45 -1.73 10.69
C GLN A 62 -1.68 -1.12 9.31
N TYR A 63 -1.42 0.18 9.19
CA TYR A 63 -1.62 0.92 7.94
C TYR A 63 -0.31 1.12 7.19
N LEU A 64 -0.38 1.09 5.86
CA LEU A 64 0.71 1.53 5.00
C LEU A 64 0.85 3.04 5.16
N GLY A 65 2.01 3.51 5.61
CA GLY A 65 2.28 4.93 5.82
C GLY A 65 3.72 5.28 5.48
N VAL A 66 4.08 6.54 5.71
CA VAL A 66 5.42 7.07 5.46
C VAL A 66 6.16 7.26 6.80
N ASN A 67 7.46 6.95 6.83
CA ASN A 67 8.27 7.17 8.02
C ASN A 67 8.65 8.66 8.17
N GLY A 68 8.09 9.33 9.17
CA GLY A 68 8.41 10.72 9.50
C GLY A 68 7.54 11.74 8.78
N THR A 69 8.01 12.99 8.74
CA THR A 69 7.27 14.15 8.21
C THR A 69 7.83 14.67 6.88
N ASN A 70 8.88 14.04 6.36
CA ASN A 70 9.48 14.43 5.08
C ASN A 70 8.88 13.58 3.94
N TYR A 71 7.85 14.10 3.31
CA TYR A 71 7.15 13.48 2.18
C TYR A 71 7.87 13.79 0.86
N ALA A 72 9.04 13.17 0.67
CA ALA A 72 9.87 13.33 -0.52
C ALA A 72 10.12 11.97 -1.21
N ASP A 73 10.55 12.03 -2.46
CA ASP A 73 10.94 10.84 -3.20
C ASP A 73 12.04 10.07 -2.47
N GLY A 74 11.87 8.75 -2.40
CA GLY A 74 12.80 7.87 -1.69
C GLY A 74 12.56 7.76 -0.19
N THR A 75 11.59 8.50 0.38
CA THR A 75 11.19 8.26 1.78
C THR A 75 10.56 6.86 1.90
N GLY A 76 11.08 6.07 2.84
CA GLY A 76 10.64 4.69 3.06
C GLY A 76 9.21 4.61 3.59
N LEU A 77 8.48 3.60 3.11
CA LEU A 77 7.18 3.21 3.65
C LEU A 77 7.35 2.34 4.89
N VAL A 78 6.45 2.50 5.86
CA VAL A 78 6.41 1.74 7.12
C VAL A 78 4.98 1.35 7.47
N ALA A 79 4.85 0.35 8.34
CA ALA A 79 3.59 0.03 8.99
C ALA A 79 3.35 0.94 10.21
N THR A 80 2.23 1.68 10.20
CA THR A 80 1.82 2.59 11.27
C THR A 80 0.62 2.04 12.05
N SER A 81 0.56 2.31 13.35
CA SER A 81 -0.60 1.92 14.17
C SER A 81 -1.81 2.83 13.96
N THR A 82 -1.58 4.06 13.52
CA THR A 82 -2.62 5.03 13.18
C THR A 82 -2.91 4.99 11.68
N PRO A 83 -4.18 5.23 11.26
CA PRO A 83 -4.50 5.41 9.85
C PRO A 83 -3.62 6.47 9.20
N PHE A 84 -3.15 6.17 8.00
CA PHE A 84 -2.45 7.11 7.14
C PHE A 84 -3.32 7.38 5.92
N GLU A 85 -3.49 8.66 5.60
CA GLU A 85 -4.36 9.12 4.53
C GLU A 85 -3.58 9.21 3.23
N TRP A 86 -4.09 8.54 2.20
CA TRP A 86 -3.55 8.53 0.87
C TRP A 86 -4.55 9.10 -0.12
N ASP A 87 -4.04 9.90 -1.05
CA ASP A 87 -4.69 10.08 -2.33
C ASP A 87 -4.22 8.96 -3.28
N ILE A 88 -5.12 8.53 -4.17
CA ILE A 88 -4.81 7.54 -5.21
C ILE A 88 -5.32 8.11 -6.53
N TRP A 89 -4.46 8.17 -7.53
CA TRP A 89 -4.83 8.66 -8.85
C TRP A 89 -4.58 7.60 -9.91
N HIS A 90 -5.37 7.67 -10.99
CA HIS A 90 -5.01 6.95 -12.21
C HIS A 90 -3.71 7.49 -12.76
N ASP A 91 -2.86 6.58 -13.25
CA ASP A 91 -1.71 6.98 -14.03
C ASP A 91 -2.15 7.65 -15.34
N GLU A 92 -1.42 8.70 -15.73
CA GLU A 92 -1.76 9.51 -16.92
C GLU A 92 -1.43 8.78 -18.22
N ALA A 93 -0.44 7.87 -18.21
CA ALA A 93 0.00 7.11 -19.37
C ALA A 93 -0.76 5.78 -19.52
N ASP A 94 -1.14 5.14 -18.42
CA ASP A 94 -1.98 3.92 -18.43
C ASP A 94 -3.08 3.98 -17.37
N GLN A 95 -4.31 4.23 -17.82
CA GLN A 95 -5.50 4.28 -16.96
C GLN A 95 -5.84 2.95 -16.27
N ASN A 96 -5.15 1.84 -16.56
CA ASN A 96 -5.31 0.60 -15.81
C ASN A 96 -4.38 0.50 -14.59
N THR A 97 -3.49 1.47 -14.40
CA THR A 97 -2.57 1.57 -13.26
C THR A 97 -2.84 2.81 -12.42
N PHE A 98 -2.25 2.85 -11.23
CA PHE A 98 -2.45 3.90 -10.23
C PHE A 98 -1.10 4.41 -9.73
N ARG A 99 -1.07 5.66 -9.25
CA ARG A 99 0.07 6.31 -8.59
C ARG A 99 -0.36 7.05 -7.35
#